data_AF-A0A413FIE4-F1
#
_entry.id   AF-A0A413FIE4-F1
#
_cell.length_a   1.000
_cell.length_b   1.000
_cell.length_c   1.000
_cell.angle_alpha   90.00
_cell.angle_beta   90.00
_cell.angle_gamma   90.00
#
_symmetry.space_group_name_H-M   'P 1'
#
loop_
_entity.id
_entity.type
_entity.pdbx_description
1 polymer ?
#
loop_
_entity_poly.entity_id
_entity_poly.type
_entity_poly.pdbx_seq_one_letter_code
_entity_poly.pdbx_strand_id
1 'polypeptide(L)'
;MKALNRKMGALGEPVVIGFVLGIVLGAVCSYSFRETVELGINLGAVMLMMPRMVKVIMEGLLPISEAAREFMQKRFSGEEYYIGLDSALACGHENCVAISVLIIPFYILFAIITPGNQTLPFGALAGTVFAGCITNGIHRGNFVRTYLTCIIQTVIGLYIGTLIGPLFTELAKSIGYQFPEGATGITYYCPGGWAYSTIIYSMKYKMIGVVIVAVLLVGWYYITREKSADRKYRFMTATRK
;
A
#
# COMPACT_ATOMS: atom_id res chain seq x y z
N MET A 1 0.59 -16.56 5.88
CA MET A 1 1.15 -17.04 7.16
C MET A 1 0.83 -18.49 7.54
N LYS A 2 -0.33 -19.08 7.20
CA LYS A 2 -0.63 -20.50 7.54
C LYS A 2 0.42 -21.53 7.07
N ALA A 3 1.10 -21.29 5.94
CA ALA A 3 2.14 -22.19 5.44
C ALA A 3 3.51 -22.04 6.16
N LEU A 4 3.82 -20.85 6.72
CA LEU A 4 5.04 -20.61 7.48
C LEU A 4 4.89 -21.12 8.93
N ASN A 5 3.70 -20.93 9.51
CA ASN A 5 3.35 -21.42 10.85
C ASN A 5 3.48 -22.94 11.00
N ARG A 6 3.23 -23.70 9.93
CA ARG A 6 3.30 -25.17 9.98
C ARG A 6 4.74 -25.73 10.04
N LYS A 7 5.77 -24.91 9.79
CA LYS A 7 7.19 -25.31 9.90
C LYS A 7 7.97 -24.60 11.02
N MET A 8 7.46 -23.51 11.60
CA MET A 8 8.22 -22.66 12.55
C MET A 8 7.69 -22.63 13.99
N GLY A 9 6.59 -23.32 14.32
CA GLY A 9 6.11 -23.40 15.72
C GLY A 9 5.90 -22.01 16.35
N ALA A 10 6.34 -21.81 17.60
CA ALA A 10 6.24 -20.53 18.33
C ALA A 10 6.93 -19.33 17.65
N LEU A 11 7.88 -19.56 16.72
CA LEU A 11 8.55 -18.50 15.97
C LEU A 11 7.69 -17.92 14.83
N GLY A 12 6.57 -18.58 14.49
CA GLY A 12 5.63 -18.12 13.48
C GLY A 12 4.52 -17.22 14.03
N GLU A 13 4.51 -16.96 15.35
CA GLU A 13 3.51 -16.10 15.96
C GLU A 13 3.76 -14.63 15.60
N PRO A 14 2.72 -13.86 15.23
CA PRO A 14 2.87 -12.49 14.73
C PRO A 14 3.61 -11.56 15.71
N VAL A 15 3.41 -11.79 17.01
CA VAL A 15 4.10 -11.06 18.09
C VAL A 15 5.59 -11.32 18.06
N VAL A 16 5.99 -12.59 17.93
CA VAL A 16 7.39 -13.01 17.89
C VAL A 16 8.06 -12.51 16.62
N ILE A 17 7.35 -12.57 15.48
CA ILE A 17 7.82 -12.01 14.22
C ILE A 17 8.06 -10.50 14.38
N GLY A 18 7.09 -9.75 14.92
CA GLY A 18 7.22 -8.31 15.15
C GLY A 18 8.39 -7.97 16.05
N PHE A 19 8.58 -8.75 17.13
CA PHE A 19 9.71 -8.59 18.03
C PHE A 19 11.05 -8.79 17.33
N VAL A 20 11.23 -9.92 16.62
CA VAL A 20 12.47 -10.23 15.90
C VAL A 20 12.75 -9.17 14.83
N LEU A 21 11.74 -8.74 14.08
CA LEU A 21 11.90 -7.68 13.07
C LEU A 21 12.33 -6.36 13.72
N GLY A 22 11.78 -6.00 14.88
CA GLY A 22 12.19 -4.79 15.60
C GLY A 22 13.61 -4.85 16.13
N ILE A 23 14.06 -6.01 16.63
CA ILE A 23 15.46 -6.19 17.03
C ILE A 23 16.40 -6.01 15.82
N VAL A 24 16.08 -6.63 14.69
CA VAL A 24 16.88 -6.50 13.45
C VAL A 24 16.93 -5.05 12.99
N LEU A 25 15.80 -4.33 13.03
CA LEU A 25 15.74 -2.93 12.62
C LEU A 25 16.49 -2.00 13.58
N GLY A 26 16.36 -2.18 14.90
CA GLY A 26 17.10 -1.40 15.87
C GLY A 26 18.61 -1.56 15.72
N ALA A 27 19.07 -2.79 15.42
CA ALA A 27 20.47 -3.04 15.11
C ALA A 27 20.94 -2.34 13.83
N VAL A 28 20.15 -2.38 12.75
CA VAL A 28 20.49 -1.69 11.48
C VAL A 28 20.52 -0.18 11.65
N CYS A 29 19.61 0.38 12.45
CA CYS A 29 19.56 1.81 12.74
C CYS A 29 20.60 2.26 13.79
N SER A 30 21.44 1.35 14.30
CA SER A 30 22.45 1.62 15.34
C SER A 30 21.85 2.22 16.62
N TYR A 31 20.65 1.79 16.99
CA TYR A 31 20.01 2.20 18.25
C TYR A 31 20.69 1.56 19.46
N SER A 32 20.53 2.15 20.64
CA SER A 32 21.02 1.54 21.88
C SER A 32 20.33 0.20 22.14
N PHE A 33 20.93 -0.63 22.99
CA PHE A 33 20.34 -1.93 23.37
C PHE A 33 18.91 -1.76 23.90
N ARG A 34 18.68 -0.75 24.75
CA ARG A 34 17.36 -0.46 25.32
C ARG A 34 16.35 -0.09 24.23
N GLU A 35 16.70 0.85 23.35
CA GLU A 35 15.82 1.30 22.26
C GLU A 35 15.53 0.17 21.26
N THR A 36 16.51 -0.69 20.99
CA THR A 36 16.34 -1.84 20.11
C THR A 36 15.32 -2.84 20.67
N VAL A 37 15.43 -3.17 21.96
CA VAL A 37 14.46 -4.05 22.63
C VAL A 37 13.09 -3.42 22.71
N GLU A 38 13.01 -2.12 23.02
CA GLU A 38 11.74 -1.37 23.06
C GLU A 38 11.06 -1.34 21.69
N LEU A 39 11.82 -1.14 20.61
CA LEU A 39 11.33 -1.23 19.24
C LEU A 39 10.77 -2.63 18.92
N GLY A 40 11.47 -3.69 19.34
CA GLY A 40 10.99 -5.07 19.25
C GLY A 40 9.64 -5.25 19.94
N ILE A 41 9.53 -4.84 21.21
CA ILE A 41 8.30 -4.98 21.99
C ILE A 41 7.15 -4.21 21.32
N ASN A 42 7.40 -2.96 20.92
CA ASN A 42 6.40 -2.11 20.26
C ASN A 42 5.90 -2.74 18.96
N LEU A 43 6.79 -3.28 18.12
CA LEU A 43 6.41 -3.93 16.87
C LEU A 43 5.65 -5.24 17.09
N GLY A 44 6.06 -6.05 18.07
CA GLY A 44 5.30 -7.23 18.49
C GLY A 44 3.89 -6.86 18.96
N ALA A 45 3.76 -5.79 19.75
CA ALA A 45 2.48 -5.28 20.22
C ALA A 45 1.60 -4.77 19.07
N VAL A 46 2.16 -4.04 18.10
CA VAL A 46 1.40 -3.56 16.93
C VAL A 46 0.91 -4.73 16.08
N MET A 47 1.73 -5.75 15.83
CA MET A 47 1.31 -6.95 15.09
C MET A 47 0.21 -7.75 15.80
N LEU A 48 0.09 -7.60 17.12
CA LEU A 48 -1.01 -8.18 17.90
C LEU A 48 -2.28 -7.32 17.89
N MET A 49 -2.12 -6.01 18.10
CA MET A 49 -3.24 -5.09 18.33
C MET A 49 -3.89 -4.64 17.02
N MET A 50 -3.09 -4.35 16.00
CA MET A 50 -3.58 -3.75 14.76
C MET A 50 -4.60 -4.63 14.01
N PRO A 51 -4.38 -5.95 13.86
CA PRO A 51 -5.40 -6.85 13.30
C PRO A 51 -6.70 -6.86 14.10
N ARG A 52 -6.62 -6.76 15.44
CA ARG A 52 -7.80 -6.76 16.31
C ARG A 52 -8.62 -5.48 16.17
N MET A 53 -7.96 -4.32 16.10
CA MET A 53 -8.64 -3.04 15.88
C MET A 53 -9.39 -3.03 14.55
N VAL A 54 -8.76 -3.53 13.49
CA VAL A 54 -9.40 -3.63 12.16
C VAL A 54 -10.57 -4.60 12.17
N LYS A 55 -10.49 -5.71 12.92
CA LYS A 55 -11.62 -6.65 13.08
C LYS A 55 -12.85 -5.97 13.68
N VAL A 56 -12.67 -5.15 14.71
CA VAL A 56 -13.76 -4.39 15.34
C VAL A 56 -14.41 -3.43 14.34
N ILE A 57 -13.60 -2.74 13.52
CA ILE A 57 -14.11 -1.87 12.45
C ILE A 57 -14.90 -2.70 11.42
N MET A 58 -14.39 -3.87 11.01
CA MET A 58 -15.09 -4.75 10.08
C MET A 58 -16.42 -5.26 10.61
N GLU A 59 -16.49 -5.61 11.89
CA GLU A 59 -17.74 -6.02 12.55
C GLU A 59 -18.76 -4.88 12.56
N GLY A 60 -18.33 -3.63 12.78
CA GLY A 60 -19.19 -2.45 12.69
C GLY A 60 -19.62 -2.10 11.26
N LEU A 61 -18.78 -2.37 10.26
CA LEU A 61 -19.08 -2.10 8.83
C LEU A 61 -19.90 -3.20 8.15
N LEU A 62 -19.86 -4.43 8.67
CA LEU A 62 -20.59 -5.57 8.12
C LEU A 62 -22.09 -5.30 7.93
N PRO A 63 -22.85 -4.78 8.93
CA PRO A 63 -24.28 -4.51 8.76
C PRO A 63 -24.55 -3.44 7.70
N ILE A 64 -23.67 -2.45 7.55
CA ILE A 64 -23.78 -1.41 6.52
C ILE A 64 -23.58 -2.04 5.12
N SER A 65 -22.58 -2.92 4.99
CA SER A 65 -22.29 -3.65 3.77
C SER A 65 -23.46 -4.56 3.36
N GLU A 66 -24.07 -5.25 4.31
CA GLU A 66 -25.24 -6.11 4.03
C GLU A 66 -26.45 -5.28 3.58
N ALA A 67 -26.78 -4.20 4.28
CA ALA A 67 -27.88 -3.30 3.91
C ALA A 67 -27.67 -2.67 2.52
N ALA A 68 -26.46 -2.22 2.22
CA ALA A 68 -26.11 -1.68 0.91
C ALA A 68 -26.21 -2.76 -0.20
N ARG A 69 -25.84 -4.01 0.10
CA ARG A 69 -25.96 -5.13 -0.85
C ARG A 69 -27.43 -5.43 -1.14
N GLU A 70 -28.27 -5.51 -0.11
CA GLU A 70 -29.71 -5.70 -0.28
C GLU A 70 -30.37 -4.57 -1.07
N PHE A 71 -29.98 -3.33 -0.80
CA PHE A 71 -30.47 -2.16 -1.55
C PHE A 71 -30.12 -2.26 -3.04
N MET A 72 -28.88 -2.61 -3.36
CA MET A 72 -28.42 -2.77 -4.75
C MET A 72 -29.08 -3.96 -5.44
N GLN A 73 -29.23 -5.10 -4.76
CA GLN A 73 -29.92 -6.28 -5.30
C GLN A 73 -31.39 -6.02 -5.61
N LYS A 74 -32.10 -5.26 -4.76
CA LYS A 74 -33.49 -4.84 -5.02
C LYS A 74 -33.62 -3.93 -6.24
N ARG A 75 -32.60 -3.11 -6.53
CA ARG A 75 -32.63 -2.12 -7.62
C ARG A 75 -32.13 -2.66 -8.96
N PHE A 76 -31.18 -3.59 -8.94
CA PHE A 76 -30.49 -4.08 -10.15
C PHE A 76 -30.52 -5.62 -10.25
N SER A 77 -31.65 -6.21 -9.86
CA SER A 77 -31.96 -7.65 -9.85
C SER A 77 -31.26 -8.44 -10.98
N GLY A 78 -30.26 -9.27 -10.63
CA GLY A 78 -29.65 -10.21 -11.58
C GLY A 78 -28.18 -10.59 -11.36
N GLU A 79 -27.38 -9.79 -10.64
CA GLU A 79 -25.93 -10.02 -10.51
C GLU A 79 -25.45 -10.10 -9.05
N GLU A 80 -24.35 -10.82 -8.80
CA GLU A 80 -23.64 -10.79 -7.52
C GLU A 80 -22.94 -9.44 -7.33
N TYR A 81 -23.41 -8.65 -6.36
CA TYR A 81 -22.83 -7.36 -6.04
C TYR A 81 -21.76 -7.46 -4.94
N TYR A 82 -20.52 -7.11 -5.32
CA TYR A 82 -19.40 -6.97 -4.40
C TYR A 82 -19.25 -5.50 -4.03
N ILE A 83 -19.28 -5.21 -2.73
CA ILE A 83 -19.03 -3.87 -2.21
C ILE A 83 -17.53 -3.70 -2.03
N GLY A 84 -16.95 -2.76 -2.77
CA GLY A 84 -15.57 -2.35 -2.57
C GLY A 84 -15.41 -1.74 -1.19
N LEU A 85 -14.41 -2.21 -0.45
CA LEU A 85 -14.05 -1.71 0.87
C LEU A 85 -12.71 -0.97 0.78
N ASP A 86 -12.50 0.00 1.67
CA ASP A 86 -11.26 0.77 1.70
C ASP A 86 -10.04 -0.11 2.02
N SER A 87 -8.90 0.25 1.44
CA SER A 87 -7.64 -0.49 1.62
C SER A 87 -7.11 -0.48 3.05
N ALA A 88 -7.51 0.46 3.91
CA ALA A 88 -7.19 0.50 5.34
C ALA A 88 -7.59 -0.78 6.06
N LEU A 89 -8.68 -1.41 5.63
CA LEU A 89 -9.15 -2.67 6.21
C LEU A 89 -8.21 -3.84 5.87
N ALA A 90 -7.51 -3.77 4.74
CA ALA A 90 -6.50 -4.77 4.40
C ALA A 90 -5.19 -4.59 5.18
N CYS A 91 -4.97 -3.41 5.78
CA CYS A 91 -3.79 -3.17 6.60
C CYS A 91 -3.85 -3.95 7.92
N GLY A 92 -5.03 -4.35 8.37
CA GLY A 92 -5.24 -5.30 9.48
C GLY A 92 -4.60 -6.68 9.28
N HIS A 93 -4.11 -7.01 8.09
CA HIS A 93 -3.38 -8.25 7.85
C HIS A 93 -1.92 -8.12 8.32
N GLU A 94 -1.46 -9.01 9.20
CA GLU A 94 -0.13 -8.88 9.86
C GLU A 94 1.04 -8.77 8.87
N ASN A 95 0.95 -9.45 7.73
CA ASN A 95 1.91 -9.30 6.62
C ASN A 95 2.06 -7.83 6.17
N CYS A 96 0.96 -7.08 6.06
CA CYS A 96 0.98 -5.69 5.63
C CYS A 96 1.75 -4.83 6.63
N VAL A 97 1.50 -5.05 7.92
CA VAL A 97 2.20 -4.40 9.04
C VAL A 97 3.69 -4.69 9.02
N ALA A 98 4.05 -5.96 8.91
CA ALA A 98 5.46 -6.37 8.89
C ALA A 98 6.19 -5.76 7.68
N ILE A 99 5.57 -5.77 6.51
CA ILE A 99 6.14 -5.19 5.29
C ILE A 99 6.28 -3.69 5.42
N SER A 100 5.28 -2.97 5.92
CA SER A 100 5.32 -1.52 6.06
C SER A 100 6.45 -1.04 6.95
N VAL A 101 6.76 -1.79 8.00
CA VAL A 101 7.85 -1.45 8.91
C VAL A 101 9.20 -1.75 8.28
N LEU A 102 9.35 -2.94 7.67
CA LEU A 102 10.62 -3.37 7.09
C LEU A 102 11.08 -2.52 5.93
N ILE A 103 10.15 -1.96 5.16
CA ILE A 103 10.47 -1.21 3.96
C ILE A 103 10.95 0.21 4.26
N ILE A 104 10.64 0.79 5.44
CA ILE A 104 11.02 2.15 5.83
C ILE A 104 12.51 2.46 5.60
N PRO A 105 13.47 1.68 6.12
CA PRO A 105 14.88 1.95 5.87
C PRO A 105 15.24 1.90 4.39
N PHE A 106 14.57 1.04 3.62
CA PHE A 106 14.76 0.94 2.17
C PHE A 106 14.19 2.14 1.41
N TYR A 107 13.13 2.82 1.88
CA TYR A 107 12.67 4.07 1.27
C TYR A 107 13.75 5.15 1.31
N ILE A 108 14.40 5.31 2.46
CA ILE A 108 15.46 6.31 2.63
C ILE A 108 16.70 5.90 1.82
N LEU A 109 17.10 4.63 1.92
CA LEU A 109 18.24 4.10 1.16
C LEU A 109 18.03 4.28 -0.35
N PHE A 110 16.88 3.86 -0.89
CA PHE A 110 16.57 4.02 -2.31
C PHE A 110 16.42 5.48 -2.72
N ALA A 111 15.91 6.36 -1.86
CA ALA A 111 15.88 7.79 -2.16
C ALA A 111 17.28 8.37 -2.39
N ILE A 112 18.29 7.88 -1.66
CA ILE A 112 19.68 8.33 -1.77
C ILE A 112 20.40 7.68 -2.96
N ILE A 113 20.27 6.36 -3.15
CA ILE A 113 21.07 5.64 -4.15
C ILE A 113 20.48 5.68 -5.56
N THR A 114 19.19 5.99 -5.71
CA THR A 114 18.53 5.94 -7.03
C THR A 114 19.01 7.11 -7.90
N PRO A 115 19.66 6.83 -9.05
CA PRO A 115 20.24 7.88 -9.88
C PRO A 115 19.15 8.78 -10.46
N GLY A 116 19.37 10.10 -10.43
CA GLY A 116 18.41 11.08 -10.95
C GLY A 116 17.17 11.29 -10.09
N ASN A 117 17.07 10.65 -8.91
CA ASN A 117 16.01 10.94 -7.95
C ASN A 117 16.27 12.27 -7.23
N GLN A 118 15.23 13.10 -7.13
CA GLN A 118 15.23 14.34 -6.34
C GLN A 118 14.18 14.29 -5.21
N THR A 119 13.46 13.17 -5.08
CA THR A 119 12.37 13.02 -4.11
C THR A 119 12.87 12.35 -2.84
N LEU A 120 12.74 13.03 -1.70
CA LEU A 120 12.94 12.45 -0.40
C LEU A 120 11.57 12.19 0.27
N PRO A 121 11.13 10.94 0.46
CA PRO A 121 9.76 10.61 0.84
C PRO A 121 9.49 10.76 2.35
N PHE A 122 10.00 11.81 3.01
CA PHE A 122 9.90 11.99 4.47
C PHE A 122 8.44 11.97 4.97
N GLY A 123 7.57 12.77 4.34
CA GLY A 123 6.15 12.82 4.70
C GLY A 123 5.37 11.55 4.34
N ALA A 124 5.86 10.77 3.38
CA ALA A 124 5.20 9.54 2.95
C ALA A 124 5.55 8.32 3.81
N LEU A 125 6.56 8.42 4.70
CA LEU A 125 6.92 7.36 5.64
C LEU A 125 5.74 6.96 6.53
N ALA A 126 4.91 7.93 6.96
CA ALA A 126 3.71 7.66 7.74
C ALA A 126 2.66 6.82 6.96
N GLY A 127 2.60 6.99 5.64
CA GLY A 127 1.68 6.26 4.76
C GLY A 127 2.16 4.86 4.36
N THR A 128 3.37 4.45 4.75
CA THR A 128 3.95 3.14 4.37
C THR A 128 3.13 1.95 4.85
N VAL A 129 2.29 2.13 5.88
CA VAL A 129 1.31 1.13 6.37
C VAL A 129 0.44 0.59 5.23
N PHE A 130 0.14 1.44 4.23
CA PHE A 130 -0.70 1.08 3.09
C PHE A 130 0.05 0.43 1.93
N ALA A 131 1.38 0.52 1.89
CA ALA A 131 2.19 0.09 0.75
C ALA A 131 2.00 -1.40 0.40
N GLY A 132 1.76 -2.22 1.42
CA GLY A 132 1.54 -3.66 1.26
C GLY A 132 0.08 -4.06 1.04
N CYS A 133 -0.91 -3.19 1.28
CA CYS A 133 -2.30 -3.63 1.51
C CYS A 133 -2.93 -4.26 0.25
N ILE A 134 -2.83 -3.62 -0.91
CA ILE A 134 -3.32 -4.19 -2.19
C ILE A 134 -2.41 -5.32 -2.67
N THR A 135 -1.09 -5.09 -2.62
CA THR A 135 -0.07 -6.02 -3.10
C THR A 135 -0.12 -7.36 -2.36
N ASN A 136 -0.40 -7.35 -1.05
CA ASN A 136 -0.58 -8.54 -0.22
C ASN A 136 -1.81 -9.35 -0.65
N GLY A 137 -2.91 -8.67 -1.00
CA GLY A 137 -4.11 -9.30 -1.57
C GLY A 137 -3.82 -10.00 -2.90
N ILE A 138 -3.10 -9.32 -3.81
CA ILE A 138 -2.70 -9.88 -5.12
C ILE A 138 -1.81 -11.12 -4.94
N HIS A 139 -0.85 -11.07 -4.02
CA HIS A 139 0.06 -12.19 -3.75
C HIS A 139 -0.51 -13.24 -2.79
N ARG A 140 -1.80 -13.17 -2.45
CA ARG A 140 -2.50 -14.14 -1.60
C ARG A 140 -1.81 -14.34 -0.24
N GLY A 141 -1.29 -13.26 0.35
CA GLY A 141 -0.62 -13.34 1.64
C GLY A 141 0.79 -13.94 1.61
N ASN A 142 1.44 -14.01 0.43
CA ASN A 142 2.85 -14.37 0.34
C ASN A 142 3.73 -13.17 0.71
N PHE A 143 4.41 -13.28 1.86
CA PHE A 143 5.24 -12.22 2.42
C PHE A 143 6.38 -11.79 1.47
N VAL A 144 7.22 -12.73 1.03
CA VAL A 144 8.42 -12.43 0.22
C VAL A 144 8.05 -11.77 -1.10
N ARG A 145 7.03 -12.31 -1.80
CA ARG A 145 6.57 -11.73 -3.07
C ARG A 145 6.01 -10.32 -2.89
N THR A 146 5.26 -10.11 -1.80
CA THR A 146 4.71 -8.79 -1.49
C THR A 146 5.82 -7.81 -1.17
N TYR A 147 6.78 -8.19 -0.32
CA TYR A 147 7.90 -7.35 0.06
C TYR A 147 8.76 -6.91 -1.14
N LEU A 148 9.14 -7.86 -2.01
CA LEU A 148 9.90 -7.56 -3.23
C LEU A 148 9.13 -6.63 -4.17
N THR A 149 7.82 -6.85 -4.31
CA THR A 149 6.99 -5.99 -5.15
C THR A 149 6.88 -4.59 -4.56
N CYS A 150 6.74 -4.45 -3.24
CA CYS A 150 6.73 -3.15 -2.58
C CYS A 150 8.07 -2.41 -2.77
N ILE A 151 9.22 -3.10 -2.72
CA ILE A 151 10.54 -2.50 -3.04
C ILE A 151 10.57 -1.95 -4.46
N ILE A 152 10.12 -2.76 -5.45
CA ILE A 152 10.04 -2.30 -6.84
C ILE A 152 9.09 -1.10 -6.94
N GLN A 153 7.99 -1.13 -6.18
CA GLN A 153 7.04 -0.03 -6.12
C GLN A 153 7.65 1.27 -5.58
N THR A 154 8.53 1.15 -4.58
CA THR A 154 9.26 2.26 -4.00
C THR A 154 10.12 2.96 -5.04
N VAL A 155 10.96 2.20 -5.76
CA VAL A 155 11.90 2.74 -6.76
C VAL A 155 11.15 3.44 -7.89
N ILE A 156 10.11 2.81 -8.43
CA ILE A 156 9.27 3.42 -9.48
C ILE A 156 8.58 4.68 -8.94
N GLY A 157 8.07 4.64 -7.71
CA GLY A 157 7.45 5.80 -7.06
C GLY A 157 8.41 6.98 -6.95
N LEU A 158 9.71 6.75 -6.74
CA LEU A 158 10.71 7.81 -6.57
C LEU A 158 10.95 8.54 -7.89
N TYR A 159 11.04 7.81 -8.99
CA TYR A 159 11.11 8.39 -10.33
C TYR A 159 9.87 9.20 -10.68
N ILE A 160 8.67 8.67 -10.37
CA ILE A 160 7.41 9.37 -10.61
C ILE A 160 7.34 10.64 -9.76
N GLY A 161 7.68 10.56 -8.47
CA GLY A 161 7.74 11.72 -7.57
C GLY A 161 8.68 12.80 -8.11
N THR A 162 9.82 12.40 -8.66
CA THR A 162 10.78 13.32 -9.26
C THR A 162 10.23 13.95 -10.55
N LEU A 163 9.53 13.17 -11.37
CA LEU A 163 8.89 13.64 -12.60
C LEU A 163 7.79 14.68 -12.34
N ILE A 164 6.97 14.47 -11.30
CA ILE A 164 5.82 15.35 -10.98
C ILE A 164 6.17 16.49 -10.03
N GLY A 165 7.33 16.45 -9.37
CA GLY A 165 7.76 17.46 -8.40
C GLY A 165 7.73 18.91 -8.91
N PRO A 166 8.21 19.21 -10.14
CA PRO A 166 8.13 20.56 -10.69
C PRO A 166 6.70 21.10 -10.76
N LEU A 167 5.74 20.25 -11.16
CA LEU A 167 4.33 20.65 -11.28
C LEU A 167 3.74 21.06 -9.92
N PHE A 168 4.00 20.26 -8.87
CA PHE A 168 3.54 20.57 -7.52
C PHE A 168 4.25 21.78 -6.92
N THR A 169 5.54 21.95 -7.22
CA THR A 169 6.32 23.10 -6.76
C THR A 169 5.83 24.41 -7.39
N GLU A 170 5.53 24.41 -8.70
CA GLU A 170 4.93 25.57 -9.39
C GLU A 170 3.54 25.90 -8.84
N LEU A 171 2.70 24.88 -8.63
CA LEU A 171 1.38 25.07 -8.03
C LEU A 171 1.47 25.68 -6.63
N ALA A 172 2.35 25.15 -5.77
CA ALA A 172 2.57 25.67 -4.42
C ALA A 172 3.05 27.12 -4.42
N LYS A 173 3.95 27.49 -5.35
CA LYS A 173 4.36 28.89 -5.54
C LYS A 173 3.18 29.78 -5.96
N SER A 174 2.30 29.29 -6.84
CA SER A 174 1.16 30.08 -7.33
C SER A 174 0.13 30.43 -6.24
N ILE A 175 0.01 29.58 -5.20
CA ILE A 175 -0.88 29.81 -4.05
C ILE A 175 -0.18 30.49 -2.87
N GLY A 176 1.09 30.90 -3.03
CA GLY A 176 1.89 31.54 -1.98
C GLY A 176 2.28 30.62 -0.83
N TYR A 177 2.40 29.31 -1.07
CA TYR A 177 2.83 28.35 -0.06
C TYR A 177 4.26 28.65 0.42
N GLN A 178 4.44 28.73 1.73
CA GLN A 178 5.74 28.95 2.35
C GLN A 178 6.48 27.62 2.46
N PHE A 179 7.61 27.52 1.77
CA PHE A 179 8.43 26.31 1.80
C PHE A 179 9.24 26.25 3.11
N PRO A 180 9.38 25.06 3.73
CA PRO A 180 10.27 24.88 4.88
C PRO A 180 11.72 25.24 4.52
N GLU A 181 12.49 25.71 5.52
CA GLU A 181 13.92 25.98 5.32
C GLU A 181 14.66 24.73 4.80
N GLY A 182 15.47 24.92 3.75
CA GLY A 182 16.21 23.83 3.09
C GLY A 182 15.41 23.01 2.07
N ALA A 183 14.11 23.25 1.89
CA ALA A 183 13.32 22.59 0.86
C ALA A 183 13.53 23.23 -0.51
N THR A 184 14.02 22.45 -1.49
CA THR A 184 14.18 22.90 -2.88
C THR A 184 12.86 22.90 -3.67
N GLY A 185 11.86 22.16 -3.18
CA GLY A 185 10.52 22.06 -3.77
C GLY A 185 9.64 21.10 -2.97
N ILE A 186 8.41 20.89 -3.45
CA ILE A 186 7.50 19.87 -2.92
C ILE A 186 7.07 18.92 -4.02
N THR A 187 6.78 17.69 -3.64
CA THR A 187 6.25 16.69 -4.55
C THR A 187 5.23 15.81 -3.85
N TYR A 188 4.49 15.04 -4.64
CA TYR A 188 3.62 13.99 -4.17
C TYR A 188 4.32 12.64 -4.29
N TYR A 189 4.26 11.85 -3.23
CA TYR A 189 4.77 10.49 -3.25
C TYR A 189 3.79 9.56 -2.56
N CYS A 190 3.33 8.54 -3.29
CA CYS A 190 2.51 7.46 -2.73
C CYS A 190 2.94 6.12 -3.33
N PRO A 191 3.44 5.18 -2.51
CA PRO A 191 3.80 3.85 -3.00
C PRO A 191 2.53 3.08 -3.39
N GLY A 192 2.32 2.92 -4.70
CA GLY A 192 1.12 2.32 -5.29
C GLY A 192 0.15 3.34 -5.93
N GLY A 193 0.32 4.64 -5.67
CA GLY A 193 -0.47 5.73 -6.25
C GLY A 193 -0.08 6.10 -7.69
N TRP A 194 0.47 5.15 -8.46
CA TRP A 194 1.01 5.42 -9.80
C TRP A 194 -0.06 5.91 -10.76
N ALA A 195 -1.25 5.29 -10.75
CA ALA A 195 -2.37 5.71 -11.59
C ALA A 195 -2.79 7.16 -11.30
N TYR A 196 -2.80 7.56 -10.03
CA TYR A 196 -3.13 8.94 -9.67
C TYR A 196 -2.03 9.92 -10.13
N SER A 197 -0.77 9.53 -9.96
CA SER A 197 0.38 10.33 -10.36
C SER A 197 0.49 10.50 -11.88
N THR A 198 0.16 9.46 -12.67
CA THR A 198 0.12 9.55 -14.13
C THR A 198 -1.06 10.40 -14.62
N ILE A 199 -2.22 10.30 -13.96
CA ILE A 199 -3.36 11.19 -14.22
C ILE A 199 -2.95 12.65 -13.97
N ILE A 200 -2.33 12.96 -12.82
CA ILE A 200 -1.85 14.32 -12.52
C ILE A 200 -0.84 14.80 -13.56
N TYR A 201 0.14 13.98 -13.91
CA TYR A 201 1.14 14.36 -14.90
C TYR A 201 0.51 14.66 -16.27
N SER A 202 -0.51 13.89 -16.65
CA SER A 202 -1.24 14.13 -17.91
C SER A 202 -1.90 15.51 -17.96
N MET A 203 -2.31 16.08 -16.81
CA MET A 203 -2.95 17.40 -16.75
C MET A 203 -2.04 18.53 -17.24
N LYS A 204 -0.70 18.33 -17.26
CA LYS A 204 0.25 19.25 -17.90
C LYS A 204 -0.11 19.52 -19.38
N TYR A 205 -0.67 18.52 -20.06
CA TYR A 205 -1.05 18.59 -21.47
C TYR A 205 -2.52 19.01 -21.68
N LYS A 206 -3.19 19.54 -20.63
CA LYS A 206 -4.58 20.01 -20.67
C LYS A 206 -5.50 18.96 -21.34
N MET A 207 -6.21 19.33 -22.41
CA MET A 207 -7.16 18.46 -23.12
C MET A 207 -6.54 17.18 -23.69
N ILE A 208 -5.29 17.23 -24.14
CA ILE A 208 -4.61 16.06 -24.71
C ILE A 208 -4.34 15.02 -23.60
N GLY A 209 -3.99 15.48 -22.40
CA GLY A 209 -3.81 14.62 -21.23
C GLY A 209 -5.08 13.89 -20.84
N VAL A 210 -6.21 14.60 -20.81
CA VAL A 210 -7.53 14.02 -20.50
C VAL A 210 -7.90 12.91 -21.50
N VAL A 211 -7.64 13.13 -22.78
CA VAL A 211 -7.90 12.12 -23.83
C VAL A 211 -6.99 10.90 -23.65
N ILE A 212 -5.70 11.09 -23.35
CA ILE A 212 -4.77 9.98 -23.10
C ILE A 212 -5.20 9.15 -21.89
N VAL A 213 -5.59 9.80 -20.79
CA VAL A 213 -6.10 9.09 -19.60
C VAL A 213 -7.39 8.34 -19.91
N ALA A 214 -8.32 8.95 -20.64
CA ALA A 214 -9.55 8.28 -21.05
C ALA A 214 -9.25 7.04 -21.91
N VAL A 215 -8.32 7.14 -22.87
CA VAL A 215 -7.90 6.00 -23.71
C VAL A 215 -7.22 4.91 -22.86
N LEU A 216 -6.37 5.28 -21.90
CA LEU A 216 -5.73 4.31 -21.00
C LEU A 216 -6.74 3.62 -20.09
N LEU A 217 -7.72 4.34 -19.55
CA LEU A 217 -8.79 3.77 -18.72
C LEU A 217 -9.72 2.87 -19.53
N VAL A 218 -10.08 3.28 -20.75
CA VAL A 218 -10.89 2.47 -21.68
C VAL A 218 -10.12 1.23 -22.12
N GLY A 219 -8.84 1.37 -22.50
CA GLY A 219 -7.96 0.26 -22.84
C GLY A 219 -7.79 -0.72 -21.66
N TRP A 220 -7.60 -0.19 -20.45
CA TRP A 220 -7.56 -1.01 -19.24
C TRP A 220 -8.87 -1.75 -19.01
N TYR A 221 -10.01 -1.08 -19.18
CA TYR A 221 -11.34 -1.70 -19.10
C TYR A 221 -11.49 -2.86 -20.08
N TYR A 222 -11.13 -2.68 -21.36
CA TYR A 222 -11.22 -3.75 -22.36
C TYR A 222 -10.28 -4.93 -22.04
N ILE A 223 -9.04 -4.68 -21.61
CA ILE A 223 -8.08 -5.74 -21.24
C ILE A 223 -8.53 -6.51 -19.99
N THR A 224 -9.19 -5.85 -19.05
CA THR A 224 -9.62 -6.47 -17.79
C THR A 224 -11.00 -7.13 -17.87
N ARG A 225 -11.84 -6.74 -18.85
CA ARG A 225 -13.19 -7.29 -19.02
C ARG A 225 -13.20 -8.78 -19.37
N GLU A 226 -12.28 -9.27 -20.20
CA GLU A 226 -12.19 -10.71 -20.53
C GLU A 226 -11.59 -11.55 -19.40
N LYS A 227 -10.53 -11.04 -18.74
CA LYS A 227 -9.83 -11.79 -17.69
C LYS A 227 -10.64 -11.94 -16.40
N SER A 228 -11.60 -11.05 -16.14
CA SER A 228 -12.51 -11.19 -15.00
C SER A 228 -13.47 -12.37 -15.16
N ALA A 229 -13.93 -12.70 -16.37
CA ALA A 229 -14.80 -13.86 -16.62
C ALA A 229 -14.06 -15.19 -16.38
N ASP A 230 -12.84 -15.32 -16.90
CA ASP A 230 -12.01 -16.54 -16.75
C ASP A 230 -11.43 -16.73 -15.33
N ARG A 231 -11.19 -15.63 -14.61
CA ARG A 231 -10.76 -15.68 -13.21
C ARG A 231 -11.92 -16.07 -12.29
N LYS A 232 -13.17 -15.67 -12.61
CA LYS A 232 -14.41 -16.08 -11.91
C LYS A 232 -14.57 -17.61 -11.89
N TYR A 233 -14.38 -18.27 -13.04
CA TYR A 233 -14.44 -19.74 -13.16
C TYR A 233 -13.35 -20.48 -12.36
N ARG A 234 -12.11 -19.95 -12.34
CA ARG A 234 -11.01 -20.55 -11.56
C ARG A 234 -11.11 -20.31 -10.05
N PHE A 235 -11.76 -19.23 -9.61
CA PHE A 235 -12.03 -19.00 -8.19
C PHE A 235 -13.13 -19.91 -7.65
N MET A 236 -14.24 -20.09 -8.39
CA MET A 236 -15.36 -20.96 -8.00
C MET A 236 -14.97 -22.45 -7.90
N THR A 237 -13.98 -22.89 -8.68
CA THR A 237 -13.48 -24.28 -8.63
C THR A 237 -12.44 -24.50 -7.53
N ALA A 238 -11.76 -23.45 -7.06
CA ALA A 238 -10.73 -23.55 -6.03
C ALA A 238 -11.27 -23.51 -4.59
N THR A 239 -12.45 -22.93 -4.36
CA THR A 239 -13.13 -22.90 -3.04
C THR A 239 -14.01 -24.12 -2.76
N ARG A 240 -14.07 -25.08 -3.70
CA ARG A 240 -14.88 -26.30 -3.61
C ARG A 240 -14.09 -27.55 -3.16
N LYS A 241 -12.91 -27.37 -2.54
CA LYS A 241 -12.12 -28.43 -1.91
C LYS A 241 -11.65 -28.03 -0.52
#